data_AF-D3F215-F1
#
_entry.id   AF-D3F215-F1
#
_cell.length_a   1.000
_cell.length_b   1.000
_cell.length_c   1.000
_cell.angle_alpha   90.00
_cell.angle_beta   90.00
_cell.angle_gamma   90.00
#
_symmetry.space_group_name_H-M   'P 1'
#
loop_
_entity.id
_entity.type
_entity.pdbx_description
1 polymer ?
#
loop_
_entity_poly.entity_id
_entity_poly.type
_entity_poly.pdbx_seq_one_letter_code
_entity_poly.pdbx_strand_id
1 'polypeptide(L)'
;MSTTEFEERLRAALHPVDPPDDLKLRVESTLVSLTELAADELEAWELSSMRDPRNWVRPAAAVVVGAGAGTALVALRVRSRHRKRKSQSVDLLDLAERTVRDVADEARKLLPQRD
;
A
#
# COMPACT_ATOMS: atom_id res chain seq x y z
N MET A 1 -7.25 24.59 34.61
CA MET A 1 -7.05 24.62 33.15
C MET A 1 -8.41 24.44 32.52
N SER A 2 -8.88 25.41 31.75
CA SER A 2 -10.16 25.31 31.03
C SER A 2 -10.01 24.44 29.79
N THR A 3 -11.12 23.94 29.24
CA THR A 3 -11.13 23.21 27.95
C THR A 3 -10.55 24.05 26.81
N THR A 4 -10.80 25.35 26.82
CA THR A 4 -10.27 26.30 25.83
C THR A 4 -8.75 26.44 25.91
N GLU A 5 -8.19 26.61 27.12
CA GLU A 5 -6.72 26.66 27.31
C GLU A 5 -6.03 25.35 26.89
N PHE A 6 -6.71 24.22 27.10
CA PHE A 6 -6.22 22.90 26.67
C PHE A 6 -6.21 22.76 25.15
N GLU A 7 -7.29 23.16 24.47
CA GLU A 7 -7.41 23.10 23.01
C GLU A 7 -6.41 24.03 22.31
N GLU A 8 -6.17 25.22 22.86
CA GLU A 8 -5.16 26.15 22.37
C GLU A 8 -3.75 25.57 22.46
N ARG A 9 -3.42 24.92 23.59
CA ARG A 9 -2.14 24.20 23.73
C ARG A 9 -2.02 23.04 22.75
N LEU A 10 -3.09 22.28 22.53
CA LEU A 10 -3.11 21.20 21.55
C LEU A 10 -2.92 21.71 20.13
N ARG A 11 -3.56 22.81 19.76
CA ARG A 11 -3.41 23.44 18.44
C ARG A 11 -2.01 23.98 18.22
N ALA A 12 -1.39 24.54 19.25
CA ALA A 12 0.01 24.97 19.20
C ALA A 12 0.97 23.77 19.10
N ALA A 13 0.73 22.70 19.87
CA ALA A 13 1.54 21.49 19.88
C ALA A 13 1.41 20.66 18.59
N LEU A 14 0.25 20.72 17.93
CA LEU A 14 -0.06 20.02 16.69
C LEU A 14 0.02 20.95 15.46
N HIS A 15 0.76 22.06 15.54
CA HIS A 15 1.02 22.87 14.36
C HIS A 15 1.67 22.00 13.29
N PRO A 16 1.21 22.05 12.01
CA PRO A 16 1.79 21.27 10.94
C PRO A 16 3.30 21.50 10.87
N VAL A 17 4.07 20.43 10.98
CA VAL A 17 5.52 20.45 10.73
C VAL A 17 5.77 20.17 9.27
N ASP A 18 6.72 20.88 8.67
CA ASP A 18 7.17 20.54 7.32
C ASP A 18 7.83 19.17 7.35
N PRO A 19 7.42 18.23 6.47
CA PRO A 19 8.03 16.92 6.41
C PRO A 19 9.48 17.04 5.92
N PRO A 20 10.40 16.18 6.40
CA PRO A 20 11.77 16.12 5.88
C PRO A 20 11.79 15.90 4.37
N ASP A 21 12.78 16.49 3.68
CA ASP A 21 12.91 16.43 2.22
C ASP A 21 12.98 14.99 1.68
N ASP A 22 13.57 14.08 2.46
CA ASP A 22 13.78 12.68 2.09
C ASP A 22 12.63 11.76 2.54
N LEU A 23 11.64 12.25 3.29
CA LEU A 23 10.56 11.42 3.86
C LEU A 23 9.89 10.56 2.79
N LYS A 24 9.61 11.16 1.62
CA LYS A 24 8.99 10.46 0.51
C LYS A 24 9.86 9.30 0.02
N LEU A 25 11.15 9.54 -0.18
CA LEU A 25 12.10 8.53 -0.63
C LEU A 25 12.19 7.38 0.39
N ARG A 26 12.22 7.73 1.67
CA ARG A 26 12.29 6.77 2.78
C ARG A 26 11.05 5.89 2.87
N VAL A 27 9.86 6.48 2.75
CA VAL A 27 8.60 5.74 2.72
C VAL A 27 8.53 4.83 1.50
N GLU A 28 8.89 5.32 0.32
CA GLU A 28 8.92 4.51 -0.89
C GLU A 28 9.87 3.30 -0.74
N SER A 29 11.10 3.53 -0.24
CA SER A 29 12.07 2.47 0.02
C SER A 29 11.58 1.45 1.06
N THR A 30 10.94 1.91 2.12
CA THR A 30 10.38 1.04 3.17
C THR A 30 9.28 0.15 2.59
N LEU A 31 8.37 0.73 1.80
CA LEU A 31 7.29 -0.05 1.22
C LEU A 31 7.81 -1.08 0.19
N VAL A 32 8.84 -0.74 -0.60
CA VAL A 32 9.51 -1.71 -1.49
C VAL A 32 10.07 -2.87 -0.68
N SER A 33 10.83 -2.56 0.38
CA SER A 33 11.42 -3.58 1.26
C SER A 33 10.37 -4.49 1.91
N LEU A 34 9.22 -3.93 2.33
CA LEU A 34 8.12 -4.72 2.89
C LEU A 34 7.46 -5.64 1.85
N THR A 35 7.32 -5.18 0.61
CA THR A 35 6.79 -6.02 -0.48
C THR A 35 7.75 -7.16 -0.82
N GLU A 36 9.06 -6.90 -0.87
CA GLU A 36 10.08 -7.93 -1.12
C GLU A 36 10.11 -8.97 0.01
N LEU A 37 10.14 -8.53 1.28
CA LEU A 37 10.13 -9.44 2.43
C LEU A 37 8.86 -10.29 2.49
N ALA A 38 7.72 -9.72 2.11
CA ALA A 38 6.48 -10.48 1.99
C ALA A 38 6.53 -11.51 0.85
N ALA A 39 7.15 -11.19 -0.27
CA ALA A 39 7.33 -12.11 -1.39
C ALA A 39 8.24 -13.29 -0.99
N ASP A 40 9.38 -13.00 -0.36
CA ASP A 40 10.32 -14.02 0.13
C ASP A 40 9.64 -14.98 1.12
N GLU A 41 8.80 -14.46 2.01
CA GLU A 41 8.05 -15.29 2.97
C GLU A 41 7.03 -16.21 2.29
N LEU A 42 6.36 -15.72 1.23
CA LEU A 42 5.40 -16.53 0.48
C LEU A 42 6.10 -17.57 -0.39
N GLU A 43 7.25 -17.26 -0.98
CA GLU A 43 8.06 -18.20 -1.75
C GLU A 43 8.61 -19.32 -0.87
N ALA A 44 9.03 -19.00 0.35
CA ALA A 44 9.49 -19.96 1.33
C ALA A 44 8.36 -20.85 1.89
N TRP A 45 7.09 -20.47 1.70
CA TRP A 45 5.94 -21.21 2.23
C TRP A 45 5.44 -22.29 1.26
N GLU A 46 5.56 -23.56 1.65
CA GLU A 46 5.02 -24.67 0.87
C GLU A 46 3.51 -24.85 1.07
N LEU A 47 2.76 -25.00 -0.04
CA LEU A 47 1.29 -25.24 -0.03
C LEU A 47 0.86 -26.50 0.75
N SER A 48 1.74 -27.50 0.86
CA SER A 48 1.55 -28.70 1.69
C SER A 48 1.31 -28.36 3.17
N SER A 49 1.87 -27.22 3.62
CA SER A 49 1.81 -26.72 4.99
C SER A 49 0.45 -26.12 5.37
N MET A 50 -0.47 -25.94 4.41
CA MET A 50 -1.83 -25.41 4.65
C MET A 50 -2.70 -26.31 5.55
N ARG A 51 -2.31 -27.56 5.74
CA ARG A 51 -3.13 -28.54 6.47
C ARG A 51 -3.11 -28.33 7.99
N ASP A 52 -2.06 -27.69 8.50
CA ASP A 52 -2.07 -27.16 9.86
C ASP A 52 -2.56 -25.70 9.76
N PRO A 53 -3.57 -25.26 10.55
CA PRO A 53 -3.67 -23.85 10.98
C PRO A 53 -2.35 -23.52 11.72
N ARG A 54 -2.17 -22.53 12.58
CA ARG A 54 -0.81 -22.18 13.15
C ARG A 54 0.31 -21.85 12.12
N ASN A 55 0.71 -22.75 11.22
CA ASN A 55 1.67 -22.56 10.12
C ASN A 55 1.20 -21.53 9.07
N TRP A 56 -0.10 -21.27 8.98
CA TRP A 56 -0.67 -20.22 8.12
C TRP A 56 -0.50 -18.78 8.64
N VAL A 57 -0.09 -18.56 9.90
CA VAL A 57 -0.08 -17.20 10.48
C VAL A 57 0.97 -16.31 9.81
N ARG A 58 2.19 -16.84 9.61
CA ARG A 58 3.29 -16.08 9.01
C ARG A 58 3.05 -15.76 7.52
N PRO A 59 2.61 -16.71 6.69
CA PRO A 59 2.22 -16.44 5.29
C PRO A 59 1.01 -15.52 5.17
N ALA A 60 -0.01 -15.66 6.03
CA ALA A 60 -1.16 -14.76 6.01
C ALA A 60 -0.75 -13.31 6.33
N ALA A 61 0.14 -13.12 7.31
CA ALA A 61 0.73 -11.82 7.58
C ALA A 61 1.51 -11.28 6.38
N ALA A 62 2.30 -12.12 5.70
CA ALA A 62 3.02 -11.74 4.48
C ALA A 62 2.06 -11.29 3.36
N VAL A 63 0.95 -11.99 3.11
CA VAL A 63 -0.07 -11.55 2.14
C VAL A 63 -0.61 -10.16 2.49
N VAL A 64 -1.01 -9.96 3.74
CA VAL A 64 -1.57 -8.66 4.19
C VAL A 64 -0.55 -7.54 4.07
N VAL A 65 0.68 -7.77 4.53
CA VAL A 65 1.77 -6.79 4.46
C VAL A 65 2.13 -6.49 3.01
N GLY A 66 2.30 -7.51 2.17
CA GLY A 66 2.64 -7.37 0.76
C GLY A 66 1.57 -6.60 -0.01
N ALA A 67 0.29 -6.94 0.16
CA ALA A 67 -0.82 -6.24 -0.46
C ALA A 67 -0.95 -4.78 0.03
N GLY A 68 -0.82 -4.57 1.34
CA GLY A 68 -0.84 -3.22 1.92
C GLY A 68 0.31 -2.34 1.43
N ALA A 69 1.54 -2.88 1.41
CA ALA A 69 2.71 -2.15 0.95
C ALA A 69 2.67 -1.86 -0.56
N GLY A 70 2.27 -2.85 -1.36
CA GLY A 70 2.15 -2.70 -2.81
C GLY A 70 1.09 -1.66 -3.22
N THR A 71 -0.09 -1.70 -2.59
CA THR A 71 -1.15 -0.70 -2.84
C THR A 71 -0.72 0.71 -2.40
N ALA A 72 -0.06 0.84 -1.25
CA ALA A 72 0.49 2.11 -0.79
C ALA A 72 1.56 2.68 -1.75
N LEU A 73 2.44 1.83 -2.30
CA LEU A 73 3.43 2.23 -3.32
C LEU A 73 2.77 2.79 -4.57
N VAL A 74 1.76 2.10 -5.10
CA VAL A 74 1.01 2.55 -6.28
C VAL A 74 0.36 3.90 -6.00
N ALA A 75 -0.31 4.05 -4.86
CA ALA A 75 -0.93 5.31 -4.45
C ALA A 75 0.09 6.46 -4.33
N LEU A 76 1.26 6.19 -3.70
CA LEU A 76 2.33 7.18 -3.56
C LEU A 76 2.87 7.61 -4.93
N ARG A 77 3.03 6.67 -5.86
CA ARG A 77 3.53 6.94 -7.22
C ARG A 77 2.53 7.73 -8.04
N VAL A 78 1.24 7.36 -8.00
CA VAL A 78 0.14 8.09 -8.65
C VAL A 78 0.06 9.53 -8.12
N ARG A 79 0.04 9.72 -6.80
CA ARG A 79 0.03 11.04 -6.16
C ARG A 79 1.23 11.90 -6.57
N SER A 80 2.42 11.29 -6.64
CA SER A 80 3.63 12.01 -7.05
C SER A 80 3.60 12.45 -8.51
N ARG A 81 3.00 11.64 -9.39
CA ARG A 81 2.80 11.97 -10.80
C ARG A 81 1.77 13.08 -10.98
N HIS A 82 0.67 13.08 -10.22
CA HIS A 82 -0.30 14.18 -10.24
C HIS A 82 0.28 15.52 -9.79
N ARG A 83 1.10 15.54 -8.74
CA ARG A 83 1.79 16.78 -8.34
C ARG A 83 2.73 17.31 -9.43
N LYS A 84 3.43 16.41 -10.14
CA LYS A 84 4.29 16.79 -11.27
C LYS A 84 3.50 17.21 -12.53
N ARG A 85 2.28 16.69 -12.72
CA ARG A 85 1.44 16.87 -13.92
C ARG A 85 0.32 17.91 -13.79
N LYS A 86 0.29 18.72 -12.73
CA LYS A 86 -0.63 19.86 -12.64
C LYS A 86 -0.46 20.89 -13.78
N SER A 87 0.47 20.67 -14.73
CA SER A 87 0.58 21.39 -16.01
C SER A 87 -0.04 20.68 -17.24
N GLN A 88 -0.27 19.36 -17.26
CA GLN A 88 -0.83 18.62 -18.42
C GLN A 88 -1.30 17.19 -18.02
N SER A 89 -2.58 16.88 -17.80
CA SER A 89 -3.05 15.46 -17.86
C SER A 89 -4.56 15.23 -17.67
N VAL A 90 -5.19 14.59 -18.65
CA VAL A 90 -6.37 13.73 -18.47
C VAL A 90 -6.09 12.28 -18.91
N ASP A 91 -5.09 12.02 -19.76
CA ASP A 91 -5.03 10.78 -20.57
C ASP A 91 -4.40 9.52 -19.92
N LEU A 92 -3.45 9.67 -18.98
CA LEU A 92 -2.63 8.54 -18.51
C LEU A 92 -3.19 7.81 -17.27
N LEU A 93 -4.15 8.40 -16.57
CA LEU A 93 -4.89 7.69 -15.52
C LEU A 93 -5.86 6.69 -16.13
N ASP A 94 -6.53 7.10 -17.20
CA ASP A 94 -7.52 6.28 -17.90
C ASP A 94 -6.86 5.01 -18.48
N LEU A 95 -5.62 5.13 -18.96
CA LEU A 95 -4.84 3.99 -19.43
C LEU A 95 -4.47 3.02 -18.30
N ALA A 96 -4.06 3.54 -17.14
CA ALA A 96 -3.71 2.71 -15.99
C ALA A 96 -4.94 2.04 -15.37
N GLU A 97 -6.08 2.74 -15.33
CA GLU A 97 -7.35 2.19 -14.87
C GLU A 97 -7.79 1.01 -15.75
N ARG A 98 -7.66 1.14 -17.08
CA ARG A 98 -7.97 0.07 -18.02
C ARG A 98 -7.09 -1.15 -17.79
N THR A 99 -5.78 -0.97 -17.63
CA THR A 99 -4.86 -2.10 -17.36
C THR A 99 -5.17 -2.80 -16.04
N VAL A 100 -5.49 -2.05 -14.98
CA VAL A 100 -5.85 -2.65 -13.68
C VAL A 100 -7.17 -3.42 -13.79
N ARG A 101 -8.14 -2.89 -14.53
CA ARG A 101 -9.44 -3.54 -14.75
C ARG A 101 -9.28 -4.83 -15.56
N ASP A 102 -8.44 -4.83 -16.59
CA ASP A 102 -8.17 -6.03 -17.40
C ASP A 102 -7.52 -7.15 -16.57
N VAL A 103 -6.56 -6.81 -15.70
CA VAL A 103 -5.91 -7.78 -14.80
C VAL A 103 -6.90 -8.33 -13.76
N ALA A 104 -7.77 -7.48 -13.22
CA ALA A 104 -8.79 -7.89 -12.26
C ALA A 104 -9.84 -8.82 -12.88
N ASP A 105 -10.27 -8.52 -14.11
CA ASP A 105 -11.22 -9.36 -14.83
C ASP A 105 -10.61 -10.72 -15.20
N GLU A 106 -9.32 -10.76 -15.54
CA GLU A 106 -8.63 -12.02 -15.81
C GLU A 106 -8.43 -12.85 -14.54
N ALA A 107 -8.06 -12.23 -13.42
CA ALA A 107 -7.98 -12.90 -12.13
C ALA A 107 -9.34 -13.45 -11.66
N ARG A 108 -10.44 -12.75 -11.96
CA ARG A 108 -11.80 -13.20 -11.66
C ARG A 108 -12.20 -14.43 -12.49
N LYS A 109 -11.77 -14.51 -13.76
CA LYS A 109 -12.00 -15.70 -14.60
C LYS A 109 -11.24 -16.93 -14.11
N LEU A 110 -10.09 -16.73 -13.45
CA LEU A 110 -9.24 -17.79 -12.94
C LEU A 110 -9.64 -18.29 -11.54
N LEU A 111 -10.55 -17.60 -10.83
CA LEU A 111 -11.11 -18.10 -9.58
C LEU A 111 -12.05 -19.28 -9.89
N PRO A 112 -11.75 -20.50 -9.39
CA PRO A 112 -12.53 -21.68 -9.70
C PRO A 112 -13.94 -21.53 -9.13
N GLN A 113 -14.95 -21.70 -10.00
CA GLN A 113 -16.31 -21.99 -9.58
C GLN A 113 -16.27 -23.28 -8.74
N ARG A 114 -16.45 -23.13 -7.42
CA ARG A 114 -16.73 -24.26 -6.53
C ARG A 114 -18.23 -24.49 -6.55
N ASP A 115 -18.66 -25.44 -7.36
CA ASP A 115 -19.89 -26.21 -7.18
C ASP A 115 -19.50 -27.70 -7.11
#